data_AF-A0A398DKD7-F1
#
_entry.id   AF-A0A398DKD7-F1
#
_cell.length_a   1.000
_cell.length_b   1.000
_cell.length_c   1.000
_cell.angle_alpha   90.00
_cell.angle_beta   90.00
_cell.angle_gamma   90.00
#
_symmetry.space_group_name_H-M   'P 1'
#
loop_
_entity.id
_entity.type
_entity.pdbx_description
1 polymer ?
#
loop_
_entity_poly.entity_id
_entity_poly.type
_entity_poly.pdbx_seq_one_letter_code
_entity_poly.pdbx_strand_id
1 'polypeptide(L)'
;MNRLTVIFLCVMLCLTEITVPTDAKVSAAETVVNRVIAMTIGSKILKVDDVDGEIDADPQIKCSRTFSPIAPIINALGGTTQWNARTRRVTIVLGTKTIVLTIGNRYAVVNGKRVSIDSNPDLVPYVRAPGRMMVPVRFIAQQFGAVVTWNSTLQRVTLTLKVTSPPLPLVINGVAFFMTRDTKSTFLTLLANESVDVIEMAAGTYHLGYTVININRTRPVVVRPAAGATVILSGAGHGRNPQFGFGFNGVAGNIAMQGLIFDGFVLGQNGIIQAFNCHDITLNDMVVCNSRANGTTSQPFLAWAIYLTATSTLFPTNFTANRWTIEASGRQMSALQVFGGNHITATGWSVSNAYYAIYASSSRGPLTDFVLDGWTISDTGGPAWGLANVSVAIEYASGKLSNMHAIDSGALLNQGTPKLTDGGGNSL
;
A
#
# COMPACT_ATOMS: atom_id res chain seq x y z
N MET A 1 39.82 32.78 51.84
CA MET A 1 39.11 31.60 51.30
C MET A 1 39.17 31.65 49.78
N ASN A 2 39.96 30.74 49.20
CA ASN A 2 39.97 30.11 47.86
C ASN A 2 39.42 30.84 46.62
N ARG A 3 39.98 30.70 45.41
CA ARG A 3 41.28 30.31 44.81
C ARG A 3 41.00 30.25 43.28
N LEU A 4 41.99 30.65 42.49
CA LEU A 4 42.35 30.14 41.14
C LEU A 4 41.40 30.30 39.93
N THR A 5 41.84 31.13 38.97
CA THR A 5 42.39 30.78 37.63
C THR A 5 41.83 29.55 36.88
N VAL A 6 41.46 29.71 35.61
CA VAL A 6 42.04 29.02 34.42
C VAL A 6 41.35 29.48 33.12
N ILE A 7 42.17 29.98 32.20
CA ILE A 7 41.90 30.28 30.79
C ILE A 7 41.97 28.95 30.01
N PHE A 8 41.03 28.66 29.10
CA PHE A 8 41.35 27.76 27.98
C PHE A 8 40.62 28.13 26.68
N LEU A 9 41.46 28.38 25.68
CA LEU A 9 41.24 28.61 24.27
C LEU A 9 40.57 27.39 23.61
N CYS A 10 39.50 27.58 22.82
CA CYS A 10 39.01 26.55 21.90
C CYS A 10 38.49 27.17 20.60
N VAL A 11 39.38 27.11 19.60
CA VAL A 11 39.16 26.87 18.17
C VAL A 11 37.77 27.23 17.63
N MET A 12 37.76 28.34 16.89
CA MET A 12 36.71 28.72 15.96
C MET A 12 36.66 27.70 14.80
N LEU A 13 35.99 26.57 15.01
CA LEU A 13 35.59 25.65 13.94
C LEU A 13 34.32 26.21 13.31
N CYS A 14 34.48 26.65 12.06
CA CYS A 14 33.42 27.10 11.18
C CYS A 14 32.40 25.96 10.99
N LEU A 15 31.40 25.88 11.86
CA LEU A 15 30.19 25.09 11.64
C LEU A 15 29.38 25.81 10.56
N THR A 16 29.64 25.51 9.30
CA THR A 16 28.58 25.66 8.29
C THR A 16 27.50 24.67 8.72
N GLU A 17 26.44 25.17 9.37
CA GLU A 17 25.21 24.42 9.47
C GLU A 17 24.80 24.09 8.03
N ILE A 18 24.99 22.83 7.63
CA ILE A 18 24.18 22.27 6.56
C ILE A 18 22.80 22.17 7.19
N THR A 19 22.00 23.23 7.08
CA THR A 19 20.56 23.15 7.23
C THR A 19 20.09 22.10 6.25
N VAL A 20 19.80 20.91 6.75
CA VAL A 20 19.03 19.92 6.01
C VAL A 20 17.64 20.54 5.86
N PRO A 21 17.17 20.87 4.64
CA PRO A 21 15.84 21.40 4.48
C PRO A 21 14.85 20.32 4.92
N THR A 22 14.14 20.58 6.01
CA THR A 22 13.18 19.67 6.65
C THR A 22 11.80 19.70 5.98
N ASP A 23 11.67 20.34 4.81
CA ASP A 23 10.42 20.43 4.07
C ASP A 23 10.64 20.11 2.58
N ALA A 24 10.95 18.85 2.29
CA ALA A 24 10.60 18.29 0.98
C ALA A 24 9.15 17.79 1.03
N LYS A 25 8.19 18.72 1.11
CA LYS A 25 6.80 18.41 0.76
C LYS A 25 6.78 18.16 -0.74
N VAL A 26 6.71 16.89 -1.14
CA VAL A 26 6.35 16.53 -2.50
C VAL A 26 4.88 16.91 -2.70
N SER A 27 4.64 18.17 -3.07
CA SER A 27 3.38 18.59 -3.65
C SER A 27 3.29 17.91 -5.00
N ALA A 28 2.50 16.84 -5.12
CA ALA A 28 1.93 16.52 -6.43
C ALA A 28 1.24 17.80 -6.91
N ALA A 29 1.56 18.26 -8.13
CA ALA A 29 0.95 19.47 -8.67
C ALA A 29 -0.57 19.27 -8.70
N GLU A 30 -1.29 20.03 -7.87
CA GLU A 30 -2.74 20.07 -7.83
C GLU A 30 -3.27 20.34 -9.24
N THR A 31 -3.81 19.31 -9.88
CA THR A 31 -4.37 19.44 -11.23
C THR A 31 -5.88 19.44 -11.12
N VAL A 32 -6.54 20.45 -11.69
CA VAL A 32 -7.99 20.48 -11.77
C VAL A 32 -8.44 19.48 -12.83
N VAL A 33 -9.09 18.40 -12.42
CA VAL A 33 -9.64 17.38 -13.31
C VAL A 33 -11.16 17.34 -13.21
N ASN A 34 -11.82 16.84 -14.25
CA ASN A 34 -13.25 16.57 -14.21
C ASN A 34 -13.48 15.20 -13.58
N ARG A 35 -14.06 15.17 -12.39
CA ARG A 35 -14.62 13.98 -11.76
C ARG A 35 -16.00 13.70 -12.37
N VAL A 36 -16.16 12.54 -12.97
CA VAL A 36 -17.41 12.10 -13.60
C VAL A 36 -18.02 10.98 -12.78
N ILE A 37 -19.25 11.16 -12.31
CA ILE A 37 -20.03 10.14 -11.61
C ILE A 37 -21.28 9.83 -12.44
N ALA A 38 -21.44 8.59 -12.87
CA ALA A 38 -22.60 8.12 -13.61
C ALA A 38 -23.40 7.08 -12.82
N MET A 39 -24.72 7.26 -12.83
CA MET A 39 -25.72 6.40 -12.19
C MET A 39 -26.75 6.00 -13.22
N THR A 40 -27.07 4.72 -13.32
CA THR A 40 -28.26 4.27 -14.06
C THR A 40 -29.38 3.94 -13.07
N ILE A 41 -30.60 4.38 -13.36
CA ILE A 41 -31.78 4.10 -12.52
C ILE A 41 -31.96 2.58 -12.36
N GLY A 42 -32.20 2.13 -11.13
CA GLY A 42 -32.38 0.71 -10.81
C GLY A 42 -31.08 -0.11 -10.72
N SER A 43 -29.92 0.49 -11.04
CA SER A 43 -28.62 -0.17 -10.91
C SER A 43 -27.94 0.17 -9.60
N LYS A 44 -27.36 -0.84 -8.93
CA LYS A 44 -26.46 -0.64 -7.78
C LYS A 44 -25.03 -0.32 -8.20
N ILE A 45 -24.76 -0.19 -9.50
CA ILE A 45 -23.44 0.20 -9.99
C ILE A 45 -23.39 1.73 -10.11
N LEU A 46 -22.48 2.33 -9.34
CA LEU A 46 -22.05 3.72 -9.41
C LEU A 46 -20.73 3.77 -10.18
N LYS A 47 -20.72 4.43 -11.33
CA LYS A 47 -19.52 4.53 -12.16
C LYS A 47 -18.80 5.86 -11.89
N VAL A 48 -17.53 5.82 -11.48
CA VAL A 48 -16.70 6.99 -11.13
C VAL A 48 -15.45 7.01 -11.99
N ASP A 49 -15.24 8.03 -12.83
CA ASP A 49 -14.11 8.14 -13.77
C ASP A 49 -13.83 6.84 -14.55
N ASP A 50 -14.91 6.23 -15.02
CA ASP A 50 -14.98 4.95 -15.70
C ASP A 50 -14.80 3.66 -14.89
N VAL A 51 -14.69 3.75 -13.56
CA VAL A 51 -14.60 2.60 -12.66
C VAL A 51 -15.95 2.31 -12.02
N ASP A 52 -16.36 1.05 -12.05
CA ASP A 52 -17.61 0.61 -11.44
C ASP A 52 -17.42 0.33 -9.94
N GLY A 53 -18.32 0.85 -9.11
CA GLY A 53 -18.41 0.56 -7.69
C GLY A 53 -19.84 0.21 -7.30
N GLU A 54 -20.00 -0.68 -6.32
CA GLU A 54 -21.34 -1.06 -5.84
C GLU A 54 -21.84 -0.12 -4.73
N ILE A 55 -23.13 0.19 -4.74
CA ILE A 55 -23.82 0.94 -3.69
C ILE A 55 -24.99 0.14 -3.13
N ASP A 56 -25.25 0.29 -1.84
CA ASP A 56 -26.22 -0.57 -1.14
C ASP A 56 -27.68 -0.37 -1.55
N ALA A 57 -27.99 0.75 -2.19
CA ALA A 57 -29.32 1.07 -2.72
C ALA A 57 -29.22 1.77 -4.07
N ASP A 58 -29.99 1.30 -5.05
CA ASP A 58 -30.01 1.85 -6.41
C ASP A 58 -30.63 3.27 -6.48
N PRO A 59 -30.21 4.10 -7.45
CA PRO A 59 -30.85 5.36 -7.77
C PRO A 59 -32.27 5.14 -8.32
N GLN A 60 -33.22 5.98 -7.91
CA GLN A 60 -34.63 5.85 -8.29
C GLN A 60 -35.22 7.18 -8.75
N ILE A 61 -36.22 7.12 -9.63
CA ILE A 61 -37.02 8.29 -9.97
C ILE A 61 -38.19 8.38 -8.98
N LYS A 62 -38.28 9.51 -8.27
CA LYS A 62 -39.39 9.87 -7.39
C LYS A 62 -39.76 11.33 -7.60
N CYS A 63 -41.05 11.63 -7.74
CA CYS A 63 -41.54 12.99 -8.01
C CYS A 63 -40.82 13.66 -9.21
N SER A 64 -40.56 12.89 -10.26
CA SER A 64 -39.83 13.34 -11.46
C SER A 64 -38.42 13.90 -11.17
N ARG A 65 -37.75 13.40 -10.12
CA ARG A 65 -36.34 13.63 -9.80
C ARG A 65 -35.62 12.33 -9.51
N THR A 66 -34.33 12.30 -9.82
CA THR A 66 -33.45 11.19 -9.43
C THR A 66 -33.02 11.33 -7.97
N PHE A 67 -33.32 10.32 -7.19
CA PHE A 67 -32.87 10.12 -5.82
C PHE A 67 -31.79 9.05 -5.79
N SER A 68 -30.76 9.24 -4.97
CA SER A 68 -29.68 8.26 -4.79
C SER A 68 -29.14 8.34 -3.36
N PRO A 69 -28.50 7.29 -2.83
CA PRO A 69 -27.77 7.36 -1.57
C PRO A 69 -26.72 8.47 -1.62
N ILE A 70 -26.77 9.38 -0.65
CA ILE A 70 -25.91 10.57 -0.74
C ILE A 70 -24.45 10.29 -0.40
N ALA A 71 -24.19 9.40 0.56
CA ALA A 71 -22.83 9.16 1.05
C ALA A 71 -21.87 8.70 -0.07
N PRO A 72 -22.17 7.69 -0.89
CA PRO A 72 -21.28 7.26 -1.98
C PRO A 72 -20.95 8.37 -2.98
N ILE A 73 -21.91 9.25 -3.28
CA ILE A 73 -21.72 10.36 -4.22
C ILE A 73 -20.78 11.40 -3.62
N ILE A 74 -21.03 11.83 -2.38
CA ILE A 74 -20.19 12.81 -1.69
C ILE A 74 -18.77 12.29 -1.52
N ASN A 75 -18.66 11.03 -1.12
CA ASN A 75 -17.40 10.33 -0.97
C ASN A 75 -16.62 10.29 -2.30
N ALA A 76 -17.28 9.93 -3.41
CA ALA A 76 -16.68 9.93 -4.75
C ALA A 76 -16.25 11.33 -5.24
N LEU A 77 -16.79 12.39 -4.64
CA LEU A 77 -16.38 13.78 -4.87
C LEU A 77 -15.30 14.27 -3.89
N GLY A 78 -14.83 13.42 -2.95
CA GLY A 78 -13.82 13.76 -1.95
C GLY A 78 -14.37 14.44 -0.69
N GLY A 79 -15.67 14.38 -0.46
CA GLY A 79 -16.33 14.93 0.73
C GLY A 79 -16.61 13.88 1.80
N THR A 80 -17.16 14.32 2.92
CA THR A 80 -17.55 13.47 4.04
C THR A 80 -19.03 13.63 4.37
N THR A 81 -19.62 12.60 4.98
CA THR A 81 -20.98 12.65 5.52
C THR A 81 -21.02 12.14 6.95
N GLN A 82 -21.80 12.79 7.81
CA GLN A 82 -21.99 12.42 9.21
C GLN A 82 -23.48 12.26 9.50
N TRP A 83 -23.87 11.07 9.97
CA TRP A 83 -25.25 10.78 10.38
C TRP A 83 -25.46 11.08 11.86
N ASN A 84 -26.56 11.76 12.19
CA ASN A 84 -27.04 11.95 13.54
C ASN A 84 -28.41 11.28 13.69
N ALA A 85 -28.43 10.11 14.32
CA ALA A 85 -29.64 9.30 14.49
C ALA A 85 -30.72 10.01 15.32
N ARG A 86 -30.32 10.74 16.38
CA ARG A 86 -31.24 11.43 17.30
C ARG A 86 -32.06 12.51 16.60
N THR A 87 -31.41 13.29 15.75
CA THR A 87 -32.02 14.40 15.02
C THR A 87 -32.45 14.03 13.61
N ARG A 88 -32.15 12.79 13.18
CA ARG A 88 -32.40 12.28 11.83
C ARG A 88 -31.79 13.15 10.73
N ARG A 89 -30.55 13.59 10.95
CA ARG A 89 -29.81 14.52 10.09
C ARG A 89 -28.57 13.88 9.47
N VAL A 90 -28.30 14.24 8.21
CA VAL A 90 -26.98 14.07 7.60
C VAL A 90 -26.33 15.43 7.45
N THR A 91 -25.12 15.57 7.97
CA THR A 91 -24.20 16.69 7.67
C THR A 91 -23.25 16.24 6.57
N ILE A 92 -23.10 17.04 5.54
CA ILE A 92 -22.24 16.81 4.38
C ILE A 92 -21.19 17.91 4.37
N VAL A 93 -19.91 17.55 4.21
CA VAL A 93 -18.81 18.51 4.06
C VAL A 93 -18.02 18.17 2.81
N LEU A 94 -17.85 19.13 1.90
CA LEU A 94 -16.95 19.01 0.74
C LEU A 94 -16.24 20.34 0.53
N GLY A 95 -14.91 20.33 0.61
CA GLY A 95 -14.11 21.55 0.65
C GLY A 95 -14.59 22.47 1.78
N THR A 96 -14.94 23.71 1.44
CA THR A 96 -15.43 24.72 2.39
C THR A 96 -16.96 24.74 2.56
N LYS A 97 -17.69 23.84 1.88
CA LYS A 97 -19.16 23.83 1.88
C LYS A 97 -19.69 22.77 2.84
N THR A 98 -20.64 23.17 3.68
CA THR A 98 -21.38 22.30 4.59
C THR A 98 -22.87 22.32 4.24
N ILE A 99 -23.49 21.13 4.14
CA ILE A 99 -24.93 20.95 3.91
C ILE A 99 -25.49 20.06 4.99
N VAL A 100 -26.56 20.49 5.66
CA VAL A 100 -27.31 19.66 6.61
C VAL A 100 -28.68 19.35 6.03
N LEU A 101 -28.99 18.06 5.92
CA LEU A 101 -30.29 17.55 5.48
C LEU A 101 -30.97 16.84 6.65
N THR A 102 -32.28 17.01 6.77
CA THR A 102 -33.10 16.29 7.76
C THR A 102 -34.10 15.41 7.01
N ILE A 103 -34.29 14.17 7.45
CA ILE A 103 -35.31 13.29 6.85
C ILE A 103 -36.69 13.95 6.95
N GLY A 104 -37.45 13.92 5.87
CA GLY A 104 -38.81 14.47 5.79
C GLY A 104 -38.89 15.99 5.70
N ASN A 105 -37.75 16.70 5.71
CA ASN A 105 -37.73 18.15 5.63
C ASN A 105 -37.46 18.62 4.19
N ARG A 106 -38.33 19.47 3.65
CA ARG A 106 -38.18 20.08 2.32
C ARG A 106 -37.10 21.17 2.23
N TYR A 107 -36.47 21.51 3.35
CA TYR A 107 -35.37 22.46 3.42
C TYR A 107 -34.07 21.79 3.86
N ALA A 108 -32.98 22.21 3.25
CA ALA A 108 -31.62 21.96 3.70
C ALA A 108 -31.06 23.22 4.41
N VAL A 109 -30.00 23.04 5.18
CA VAL A 109 -29.18 24.15 5.69
C VAL A 109 -27.83 24.10 4.99
N VAL A 110 -27.56 25.06 4.11
CA VAL A 110 -26.31 25.18 3.35
C VAL A 110 -25.50 26.34 3.93
N ASN A 111 -24.31 26.06 4.47
CA ASN A 111 -23.45 27.04 5.14
C ASN A 111 -24.23 27.91 6.15
N GLY A 112 -25.06 27.27 6.98
CA GLY A 112 -25.89 27.94 7.98
C GLY A 112 -27.18 28.60 7.45
N LYS A 113 -27.39 28.67 6.13
CA LYS A 113 -28.58 29.29 5.52
C LYS A 113 -29.61 28.24 5.11
N ARG A 114 -30.89 28.50 5.37
CA ARG A 114 -32.00 27.63 4.94
C ARG A 114 -32.24 27.76 3.44
N VAL A 115 -32.26 26.63 2.73
CA VAL A 115 -32.44 26.55 1.26
C VAL A 115 -33.53 25.51 0.94
N SER A 116 -34.44 25.82 0.02
CA SER A 116 -35.44 24.84 -0.46
C SER A 116 -34.78 23.77 -1.31
N ILE A 117 -35.11 22.49 -1.09
CA ILE A 117 -34.53 21.36 -1.82
C ILE A 117 -35.07 21.29 -3.26
N ASP A 118 -36.37 21.50 -3.43
CA ASP A 118 -37.06 21.55 -4.71
C ASP A 118 -38.26 22.50 -4.60
N SER A 119 -38.90 22.84 -5.71
CA SER A 119 -40.17 23.59 -5.73
C SER A 119 -41.36 22.71 -5.36
N ASN A 120 -41.26 21.40 -5.55
CA ASN A 120 -42.27 20.44 -5.10
C ASN A 120 -42.14 20.21 -3.57
N PRO A 121 -43.17 20.56 -2.77
CA PRO A 121 -43.13 20.45 -1.32
C PRO A 121 -43.10 19.01 -0.78
N ASP A 122 -43.52 18.02 -1.58
CA ASP A 122 -43.53 16.59 -1.21
C ASP A 122 -42.17 15.92 -1.44
N LEU A 123 -41.26 16.64 -2.09
CA LEU A 123 -39.94 16.15 -2.44
C LEU A 123 -38.97 16.37 -1.28
N VAL A 124 -38.92 15.38 -0.40
CA VAL A 124 -38.12 15.41 0.83
C VAL A 124 -37.12 14.25 0.90
N PRO A 125 -35.98 14.42 1.60
CA PRO A 125 -35.09 13.31 1.88
C PRO A 125 -35.79 12.19 2.65
N TYR A 126 -35.49 10.95 2.34
CA TYR A 126 -36.10 9.79 2.99
C TYR A 126 -35.07 8.67 3.19
N VAL A 127 -35.43 7.61 3.91
CA VAL A 127 -34.57 6.43 4.10
C VAL A 127 -35.13 5.26 3.33
N ARG A 128 -34.25 4.50 2.69
CA ARG A 128 -34.56 3.26 1.98
C ARG A 128 -33.71 2.12 2.55
N ALA A 129 -34.26 0.90 2.56
CA ALA A 129 -33.52 -0.30 2.97
C ALA A 129 -32.21 -0.45 2.14
N PRO A 130 -31.07 -0.84 2.75
CA PRO A 130 -30.89 -1.32 4.14
C PRO A 130 -30.63 -0.21 5.19
N GLY A 131 -31.02 1.05 4.94
CA GLY A 131 -30.82 2.17 5.87
C GLY A 131 -30.09 3.38 5.26
N ARG A 132 -30.19 3.56 3.95
CA ARG A 132 -29.52 4.65 3.22
C ARG A 132 -30.44 5.85 3.07
N MET A 133 -29.90 7.04 3.34
CA MET A 133 -30.61 8.30 3.10
C MET A 133 -30.57 8.64 1.61
N MET A 134 -31.77 8.69 1.02
CA MET A 134 -32.01 9.03 -0.37
C MET A 134 -32.27 10.53 -0.48
N VAL A 135 -31.55 11.19 -1.39
CA VAL A 135 -31.68 12.64 -1.61
C VAL A 135 -31.72 12.96 -3.10
N PRO A 136 -32.31 14.09 -3.50
CA PRO A 136 -32.31 14.53 -4.89
C PRO A 136 -30.89 14.85 -5.33
N VAL A 137 -30.37 14.07 -6.27
CA VAL A 137 -28.96 14.14 -6.66
C VAL A 137 -28.60 15.52 -7.20
N ARG A 138 -29.47 16.09 -8.05
CA ARG A 138 -29.24 17.40 -8.67
C ARG A 138 -29.10 18.52 -7.64
N PHE A 139 -29.98 18.55 -6.63
CA PHE A 139 -29.94 19.59 -5.60
C PHE A 139 -28.58 19.62 -4.92
N ILE A 140 -28.09 18.45 -4.48
CA ILE A 140 -26.81 18.36 -3.77
C ILE A 140 -25.63 18.64 -4.70
N ALA A 141 -25.61 18.03 -5.89
CA ALA A 141 -24.54 18.21 -6.86
C ALA A 141 -24.35 19.70 -7.24
N GLN A 142 -25.45 20.44 -7.43
CA GLN A 142 -25.39 21.86 -7.74
C GLN A 142 -24.87 22.73 -6.60
N GLN A 143 -25.10 22.37 -5.33
CA GLN A 143 -24.53 23.12 -4.20
C GLN A 143 -23.00 23.15 -4.25
N PHE A 144 -22.39 22.09 -4.79
CA PHE A 144 -20.95 21.94 -4.95
C PHE A 144 -20.42 22.40 -6.31
N GLY A 145 -21.29 22.90 -7.20
CA GLY A 145 -20.89 23.40 -8.52
C GLY A 145 -20.74 22.31 -9.59
N ALA A 146 -21.27 21.11 -9.37
CA ALA A 146 -21.24 20.05 -10.37
C ALA A 146 -22.28 20.32 -11.48
N VAL A 147 -21.89 20.03 -12.72
CA VAL A 147 -22.81 19.96 -13.86
C VAL A 147 -23.55 18.62 -13.81
N VAL A 148 -24.86 18.64 -14.06
CA VAL A 148 -25.71 17.45 -14.01
C VAL A 148 -26.41 17.27 -15.34
N THR A 149 -26.16 16.14 -16.01
CA THR A 149 -26.83 15.78 -17.27
C THR A 149 -27.69 14.54 -17.09
N TRP A 150 -28.74 14.43 -17.89
CA TRP A 150 -29.66 13.30 -17.91
C TRP A 150 -29.71 12.73 -19.32
N ASN A 151 -29.51 11.42 -19.44
CA ASN A 151 -29.72 10.66 -20.66
C ASN A 151 -30.98 9.79 -20.48
N SER A 152 -32.06 10.15 -21.18
CA SER A 152 -33.34 9.46 -21.08
C SER A 152 -33.32 8.06 -21.67
N THR A 153 -32.57 7.84 -22.76
CA THR A 153 -32.44 6.53 -23.41
C THR A 153 -31.75 5.52 -22.50
N LEU A 154 -30.70 5.94 -21.80
CA LEU A 154 -29.92 5.09 -20.89
C LEU A 154 -30.45 5.11 -19.45
N GLN A 155 -31.48 5.91 -19.16
CA GLN A 155 -31.95 6.21 -17.81
C GLN A 155 -30.78 6.56 -16.87
N ARG A 156 -29.88 7.42 -17.34
CA ARG A 156 -28.61 7.69 -16.68
C ARG A 156 -28.48 9.16 -16.29
N VAL A 157 -28.16 9.41 -15.03
CA VAL A 157 -27.71 10.72 -14.56
C VAL A 157 -26.19 10.73 -14.49
N THR A 158 -25.58 11.79 -15.02
CA THR A 158 -24.13 12.01 -14.97
C THR A 158 -23.84 13.32 -14.26
N LEU A 159 -22.96 13.28 -13.27
CA LEU A 159 -22.42 14.42 -12.54
C LEU A 159 -21.00 14.68 -13.01
N THR A 160 -20.66 15.94 -13.27
CA THR A 160 -19.31 16.35 -13.62
C THR A 160 -18.90 17.50 -12.74
N LEU A 161 -17.90 17.29 -11.87
CA LEU A 161 -17.35 18.31 -10.99
C LEU A 161 -15.88 18.50 -11.27
N LYS A 162 -15.42 19.76 -11.32
CA LYS A 162 -14.00 20.06 -11.30
C LYS A 162 -13.47 19.85 -9.89
N VAL A 163 -12.64 18.83 -9.70
CA VAL A 163 -11.98 18.51 -8.43
C VAL A 163 -10.49 18.70 -8.58
N THR A 164 -9.82 19.06 -7.49
CA THR A 164 -8.37 19.07 -7.44
C THR A 164 -7.87 17.64 -7.22
N SER A 165 -7.04 17.16 -8.14
CA SER A 165 -6.50 15.79 -8.21
C SER A 165 -5.16 15.66 -7.48
N PRO A 166 -4.86 14.48 -6.89
CA PRO A 166 -5.69 13.27 -6.89
C PRO A 166 -6.86 13.37 -5.89
N PRO A 167 -8.04 12.82 -6.22
CA PRO A 167 -9.08 12.63 -5.22
C PRO A 167 -8.48 11.84 -4.05
N LEU A 168 -8.80 12.22 -2.82
CA LEU A 168 -8.44 11.37 -1.70
C LEU A 168 -9.20 10.03 -1.85
N PRO A 169 -8.54 8.89 -1.66
CA PRO A 169 -9.20 7.59 -1.55
C PRO A 169 -10.30 7.64 -0.48
N LEU A 170 -11.36 6.87 -0.66
CA LEU A 170 -12.50 6.87 0.27
C LEU A 170 -12.05 6.35 1.63
N VAL A 171 -12.06 7.19 2.68
CA VAL A 171 -11.75 6.76 4.04
C VAL A 171 -13.03 6.68 4.88
N ILE A 172 -13.32 5.50 5.43
CA ILE A 172 -14.44 5.26 6.35
C ILE A 172 -13.88 4.54 7.58
N ASN A 173 -14.00 5.16 8.76
CA ASN A 173 -13.59 4.58 10.04
C ASN A 173 -12.15 4.03 10.04
N GLY A 174 -11.20 4.79 9.47
CA GLY A 174 -9.79 4.38 9.38
C GLY A 174 -9.47 3.38 8.26
N VAL A 175 -10.47 2.97 7.46
CA VAL A 175 -10.28 2.13 6.27
C VAL A 175 -10.31 3.01 5.01
N ALA A 176 -9.19 3.08 4.30
CA ALA A 176 -9.07 3.73 3.00
C ALA A 176 -9.29 2.73 1.87
N PHE A 177 -10.14 3.05 0.88
CA PHE A 177 -10.32 2.26 -0.33
C PHE A 177 -9.48 2.85 -1.46
N PHE A 178 -8.49 2.08 -1.90
CA PHE A 178 -7.55 2.42 -2.96
C PHE A 178 -8.04 1.83 -4.29
N MET A 179 -8.49 2.69 -5.19
CA MET A 179 -9.11 2.25 -6.44
C MET A 179 -8.03 2.01 -7.50
N THR A 180 -8.29 1.13 -8.46
CA THR A 180 -7.37 0.91 -9.57
C THR A 180 -7.23 2.20 -10.40
N ARG A 181 -6.00 2.57 -10.77
CA ARG A 181 -5.56 3.81 -11.48
C ARG A 181 -5.04 4.96 -10.60
N ASP A 182 -4.87 4.75 -9.30
CA ASP A 182 -4.21 5.73 -8.43
C ASP A 182 -2.67 5.75 -8.61
N THR A 183 -2.07 6.92 -8.44
CA THR A 183 -0.63 7.14 -8.62
C THR A 183 0.18 6.78 -7.36
N LYS A 184 1.51 6.61 -7.54
CA LYS A 184 2.48 6.47 -6.44
C LYS A 184 2.30 7.50 -5.32
N SER A 185 2.04 8.77 -5.65
CA SER A 185 1.90 9.84 -4.66
C SER A 185 0.70 9.62 -3.73
N THR A 186 -0.42 9.13 -4.27
CA THR A 186 -1.62 8.84 -3.50
C THR A 186 -1.39 7.67 -2.55
N PHE A 187 -0.73 6.61 -3.02
CA PHE A 187 -0.35 5.46 -2.19
C PHE A 187 0.53 5.86 -1.01
N LEU A 188 1.57 6.65 -1.26
CA LEU A 188 2.47 7.14 -0.21
C LEU A 188 1.78 8.09 0.78
N THR A 189 0.88 8.95 0.30
CA THR A 189 0.10 9.86 1.16
C THR A 189 -0.80 9.07 2.12
N LEU A 190 -1.46 8.03 1.62
CA LEU A 190 -2.27 7.14 2.44
C LEU A 190 -1.42 6.36 3.46
N LEU A 191 -0.31 5.79 3.01
CA LEU A 191 0.61 5.08 3.89
C LEU A 191 1.11 5.96 5.03
N ALA A 192 1.30 7.27 4.80
CA ALA A 192 1.74 8.21 5.83
C ALA A 192 0.62 8.73 6.74
N ASN A 193 -0.65 8.49 6.41
CA ASN A 193 -1.78 9.02 7.17
C ASN A 193 -2.02 8.20 8.45
N GLU A 194 -1.68 8.77 9.60
CA GLU A 194 -1.83 8.14 10.93
C GLU A 194 -3.28 7.88 11.36
N SER A 195 -4.26 8.47 10.66
CA SER A 195 -5.69 8.18 10.87
C SER A 195 -6.19 7.00 10.03
N VAL A 196 -5.35 6.45 9.15
CA VAL A 196 -5.66 5.29 8.31
C VAL A 196 -4.98 4.06 8.89
N ASP A 197 -5.76 3.12 9.38
CA ASP A 197 -5.29 1.85 9.94
C ASP A 197 -5.27 0.75 8.86
N VAL A 198 -6.14 0.84 7.84
CA VAL A 198 -6.24 -0.14 6.76
C VAL A 198 -6.37 0.55 5.40
N ILE A 199 -5.64 0.06 4.41
CA ILE A 199 -5.78 0.42 2.99
C ILE A 199 -6.26 -0.82 2.24
N GLU A 200 -7.52 -0.83 1.84
CA GLU A 200 -8.12 -1.88 1.01
C GLU A 200 -7.98 -1.55 -0.46
N MET A 201 -7.32 -2.41 -1.20
CA MET A 201 -7.10 -2.28 -2.63
C MET A 201 -8.21 -3.03 -3.39
N ALA A 202 -8.87 -2.33 -4.32
CA ALA A 202 -9.85 -2.92 -5.21
C ALA A 202 -9.21 -3.97 -6.15
N ALA A 203 -10.02 -4.85 -6.72
CA ALA A 203 -9.52 -5.84 -7.67
C ALA A 203 -8.95 -5.17 -8.92
N GLY A 204 -7.78 -5.62 -9.38
CA GLY A 204 -7.19 -5.21 -10.63
C GLY A 204 -5.68 -5.00 -10.57
N THR A 205 -5.16 -4.37 -11.62
CA THR A 205 -3.72 -4.21 -11.84
C THR A 205 -3.27 -2.78 -11.54
N TYR A 206 -2.23 -2.65 -10.72
CA TYR A 206 -1.67 -1.39 -10.25
C TYR A 206 -0.24 -1.20 -10.74
N HIS A 207 0.05 0.00 -11.22
CA HIS A 207 1.36 0.40 -11.75
C HIS A 207 1.94 1.55 -10.92
N LEU A 208 2.53 1.21 -9.76
CA LEU A 208 3.06 2.23 -8.83
C LEU A 208 4.45 2.74 -9.23
N GLY A 209 5.14 2.08 -10.16
CA GLY A 209 6.54 2.39 -10.52
C GLY A 209 7.49 2.32 -9.33
N TYR A 210 8.77 2.66 -9.50
CA TYR A 210 9.74 2.64 -8.40
C TYR A 210 9.25 3.47 -7.20
N THR A 211 9.03 2.83 -6.07
CA THR A 211 8.43 3.43 -4.86
C THR A 211 9.41 3.34 -3.69
N VAL A 212 9.74 4.48 -3.10
CA VAL A 212 10.53 4.58 -1.87
C VAL A 212 9.58 4.92 -0.72
N ILE A 213 9.65 4.14 0.34
CA ILE A 213 8.82 4.21 1.53
C ILE A 213 9.74 4.53 2.70
N ASN A 214 9.76 5.81 3.10
CA ASN A 214 10.46 6.31 4.28
C ASN A 214 9.42 6.86 5.26
N ILE A 215 8.48 6.01 5.62
CA ILE A 215 7.34 6.37 6.45
C ILE A 215 7.52 5.62 7.77
N ASN A 216 7.92 6.35 8.79
CA ASN A 216 8.03 5.84 10.15
C ASN A 216 6.74 6.19 10.91
N ARG A 217 5.83 5.23 11.04
CA ARG A 217 4.55 5.44 11.69
C ARG A 217 4.62 5.15 13.18
N THR A 218 3.81 5.87 13.95
CA THR A 218 3.55 5.57 15.36
C THR A 218 2.47 4.50 15.52
N ARG A 219 1.57 4.36 14.54
CA ARG A 219 0.51 3.35 14.52
C ARG A 219 0.62 2.44 13.29
N PRO A 220 0.41 1.11 13.43
CA PRO A 220 0.42 0.20 12.30
C PRO A 220 -0.60 0.56 11.22
N VAL A 221 -0.22 0.35 9.95
CA VAL A 221 -1.14 0.34 8.81
C VAL A 221 -1.06 -0.99 8.07
N VAL A 222 -2.21 -1.49 7.61
CA VAL A 222 -2.29 -2.71 6.81
C VAL A 222 -2.77 -2.39 5.40
N VAL A 223 -1.96 -2.75 4.39
CA VAL A 223 -2.37 -2.75 2.98
C VAL A 223 -2.83 -4.16 2.61
N ARG A 224 -4.04 -4.31 2.06
CA ARG A 224 -4.56 -5.62 1.67
C ARG A 224 -5.56 -5.52 0.51
N PRO A 225 -5.82 -6.59 -0.23
CA PRO A 225 -7.00 -6.67 -1.10
C PRO A 225 -8.29 -6.49 -0.31
N ALA A 226 -9.29 -5.85 -0.93
CA ALA A 226 -10.66 -5.94 -0.47
C ALA A 226 -11.14 -7.40 -0.47
N ALA A 227 -12.21 -7.70 0.28
CA ALA A 227 -12.72 -9.07 0.37
C ALA A 227 -13.04 -9.64 -1.03
N GLY A 228 -12.44 -10.78 -1.37
CA GLY A 228 -12.60 -11.43 -2.68
C GLY A 228 -11.89 -10.73 -3.85
N ALA A 229 -11.13 -9.66 -3.60
CA ALA A 229 -10.38 -8.97 -4.63
C ALA A 229 -9.03 -9.64 -4.90
N THR A 230 -8.67 -9.71 -6.17
CA THR A 230 -7.31 -10.04 -6.61
C THR A 230 -6.59 -8.76 -6.97
N VAL A 231 -5.46 -8.48 -6.31
CA VAL A 231 -4.66 -7.27 -6.52
C VAL A 231 -3.34 -7.66 -7.15
N ILE A 232 -3.14 -7.21 -8.38
CA ILE A 232 -1.91 -7.44 -9.14
C ILE A 232 -1.10 -6.14 -9.15
N LEU A 233 0.12 -6.20 -8.67
CA LEU A 233 1.13 -5.19 -8.85
C LEU A 233 1.94 -5.58 -10.08
N SER A 234 2.04 -4.69 -11.06
CA SER A 234 2.87 -4.93 -12.23
C SER A 234 3.59 -3.66 -12.67
N GLY A 235 4.73 -3.84 -13.34
CA GLY A 235 5.53 -2.73 -13.84
C GLY A 235 6.85 -3.21 -14.42
N ALA A 236 7.56 -2.30 -15.08
CA ALA A 236 8.94 -2.54 -15.49
C ALA A 236 9.87 -2.17 -14.33
N GLY A 237 10.67 -3.12 -13.83
CA GLY A 237 11.68 -2.79 -12.84
C GLY A 237 12.72 -1.85 -13.45
N HIS A 238 13.22 -0.94 -12.62
CA HIS A 238 14.01 0.20 -13.09
C HIS A 238 15.50 -0.04 -12.89
N GLY A 239 16.17 -0.59 -13.91
CA GLY A 239 17.63 -0.76 -13.89
C GLY A 239 18.06 -1.61 -12.70
N ARG A 240 18.81 -1.02 -11.75
CA ARG A 240 19.23 -1.69 -10.50
C ARG A 240 18.27 -1.50 -9.32
N ASN A 241 17.29 -0.61 -9.41
CA ASN A 241 16.43 -0.23 -8.28
C ASN A 241 15.37 -1.29 -7.98
N PRO A 242 14.94 -1.41 -6.71
CA PRO A 242 13.81 -2.26 -6.36
C PRO A 242 12.51 -1.67 -6.91
N GLN A 243 11.40 -2.42 -6.85
CA GLN A 243 10.07 -1.85 -7.08
C GLN A 243 9.56 -1.13 -5.81
N PHE A 244 9.73 -1.73 -4.64
CA PHE A 244 9.41 -1.17 -3.32
C PHE A 244 10.68 -1.12 -2.47
N GLY A 245 11.16 0.09 -2.20
CA GLY A 245 12.31 0.33 -1.34
C GLY A 245 11.87 0.88 0.01
N PHE A 246 12.27 0.25 1.12
CA PHE A 246 11.98 0.71 2.48
C PHE A 246 13.24 1.25 3.17
N GLY A 247 13.13 2.40 3.82
CA GLY A 247 14.16 2.99 4.69
C GLY A 247 15.40 3.54 3.98
N PHE A 248 15.26 3.94 2.72
CA PHE A 248 16.35 4.56 1.95
C PHE A 248 16.56 6.02 2.37
N ASN A 249 17.68 6.35 3.01
CA ASN A 249 17.94 7.70 3.53
C ASN A 249 16.88 8.17 4.54
N GLY A 250 16.24 7.22 5.25
CA GLY A 250 15.19 7.48 6.23
C GLY A 250 14.86 6.20 7.00
N VAL A 251 13.78 6.21 7.77
CA VAL A 251 13.28 5.02 8.49
C VAL A 251 11.92 4.65 7.91
N ALA A 252 11.64 3.36 7.79
CA ALA A 252 10.30 2.85 7.54
C ALA A 252 9.87 1.95 8.68
N GLY A 253 8.63 2.08 9.14
CA GLY A 253 8.15 1.15 10.15
C GLY A 253 6.67 1.19 10.45
N ASN A 254 6.22 0.12 11.12
CA ASN A 254 4.81 -0.14 11.42
C ASN A 254 3.94 -0.22 10.15
N ILE A 255 4.41 -0.95 9.14
CA ILE A 255 3.71 -1.13 7.86
C ILE A 255 3.56 -2.62 7.59
N ALA A 256 2.32 -3.05 7.43
CA ALA A 256 1.98 -4.38 6.97
C ALA A 256 1.40 -4.33 5.55
N MET A 257 1.76 -5.30 4.71
CA MET A 257 1.09 -5.56 3.45
C MET A 257 0.78 -7.06 3.38
N GLN A 258 -0.34 -7.43 2.77
CA GLN A 258 -0.69 -8.84 2.63
C GLN A 258 -1.48 -9.15 1.37
N GLY A 259 -1.35 -10.37 0.84
CA GLY A 259 -2.22 -10.89 -0.21
C GLY A 259 -2.03 -10.25 -1.59
N LEU A 260 -0.85 -9.66 -1.86
CA LEU A 260 -0.58 -8.97 -3.13
C LEU A 260 0.16 -9.91 -4.09
N ILE A 261 -0.19 -9.81 -5.38
CA ILE A 261 0.46 -10.57 -6.45
C ILE A 261 1.40 -9.65 -7.21
N PHE A 262 2.69 -9.99 -7.27
CA PHE A 262 3.68 -9.35 -8.11
C PHE A 262 3.84 -10.15 -9.40
N ASP A 263 3.33 -9.62 -10.49
CA ASP A 263 3.25 -10.34 -11.77
C ASP A 263 4.00 -9.61 -12.88
N GLY A 264 4.89 -10.31 -13.57
CA GLY A 264 5.50 -9.82 -14.80
C GLY A 264 6.65 -8.82 -14.63
N PHE A 265 7.29 -8.73 -13.46
CA PHE A 265 8.36 -7.76 -13.24
C PHE A 265 9.66 -8.12 -14.00
N VAL A 266 10.30 -7.09 -14.56
CA VAL A 266 11.65 -7.18 -15.12
C VAL A 266 12.65 -6.61 -14.10
N LEU A 267 13.39 -7.47 -13.42
CA LEU A 267 14.10 -7.16 -12.17
C LEU A 267 15.56 -6.76 -12.36
N GLY A 268 15.96 -5.76 -11.58
CA GLY A 268 17.36 -5.41 -11.32
C GLY A 268 17.96 -6.16 -10.13
N GLN A 269 19.18 -5.78 -9.75
CA GLN A 269 19.90 -6.40 -8.63
C GLN A 269 19.13 -6.30 -7.30
N ASN A 270 18.38 -5.22 -7.09
CA ASN A 270 17.67 -5.00 -5.84
C ASN A 270 16.27 -5.62 -5.80
N GLY A 271 15.86 -6.31 -6.87
CA GLY A 271 14.68 -7.16 -6.85
C GLY A 271 13.34 -6.44 -6.87
N ILE A 272 12.30 -7.06 -6.31
CA ILE A 272 10.98 -6.45 -6.12
C ILE A 272 11.02 -5.59 -4.86
N ILE A 273 11.44 -6.17 -3.74
CA ILE A 273 11.45 -5.50 -2.44
C ILE A 273 12.89 -5.36 -1.97
N GLN A 274 13.28 -4.15 -1.61
CA GLN A 274 14.52 -3.91 -0.87
C GLN A 274 14.21 -3.19 0.43
N ALA A 275 14.75 -3.67 1.54
CA ALA A 275 14.57 -3.03 2.84
C ALA A 275 15.90 -2.93 3.60
N PHE A 276 16.12 -1.77 4.19
CA PHE A 276 17.17 -1.50 5.18
C PHE A 276 16.73 -0.37 6.10
N ASN A 277 17.23 -0.31 7.33
CA ASN A 277 16.83 0.71 8.32
C ASN A 277 15.30 0.75 8.56
N CYS A 278 14.72 -0.42 8.84
CA CYS A 278 13.28 -0.60 9.00
C CYS A 278 12.93 -1.31 10.31
N HIS A 279 11.78 -1.02 10.91
CA HIS A 279 11.24 -1.77 12.03
C HIS A 279 9.77 -2.14 11.82
N ASP A 280 9.34 -3.33 12.26
CA ASP A 280 7.94 -3.76 12.19
C ASP A 280 7.35 -3.71 10.76
N ILE A 281 8.14 -4.11 9.77
CA ILE A 281 7.65 -4.31 8.40
C ILE A 281 7.18 -5.75 8.26
N THR A 282 5.91 -5.94 7.87
CA THR A 282 5.30 -7.27 7.74
C THR A 282 4.70 -7.46 6.37
N LEU A 283 5.23 -8.37 5.56
CA LEU A 283 4.72 -8.66 4.22
C LEU A 283 4.29 -10.12 4.13
N ASN A 284 3.00 -10.41 4.24
CA ASN A 284 2.53 -11.80 4.30
C ASN A 284 1.73 -12.20 3.05
N ASP A 285 1.63 -13.51 2.80
CA ASP A 285 0.70 -14.05 1.79
C ASP A 285 0.93 -13.46 0.38
N MET A 286 2.19 -13.20 0.03
CA MET A 286 2.53 -12.61 -1.27
C MET A 286 2.79 -13.66 -2.32
N VAL A 287 2.46 -13.35 -3.56
CA VAL A 287 2.76 -14.21 -4.72
C VAL A 287 3.69 -13.46 -5.66
N VAL A 288 4.75 -14.10 -6.13
CA VAL A 288 5.60 -13.60 -7.22
C VAL A 288 5.55 -14.61 -8.36
N CYS A 289 5.18 -14.16 -9.55
CA CYS A 289 5.13 -14.99 -10.75
C CYS A 289 5.54 -14.20 -12.00
N ASN A 290 5.89 -14.93 -13.06
CA ASN A 290 6.24 -14.40 -14.39
C ASN A 290 7.31 -13.29 -14.37
N SER A 291 8.11 -13.23 -13.30
CA SER A 291 9.10 -12.18 -13.06
C SER A 291 10.49 -12.72 -13.38
N ARG A 292 11.35 -11.87 -13.97
CA ARG A 292 12.65 -12.29 -14.50
C ARG A 292 13.71 -11.21 -14.33
N ALA A 293 14.98 -11.61 -14.22
CA ALA A 293 16.10 -10.68 -14.32
C ALA A 293 16.11 -9.95 -15.67
N ASN A 294 16.58 -8.72 -15.67
CA ASN A 294 16.67 -7.90 -16.88
C ASN A 294 17.84 -8.25 -17.81
N GLY A 295 18.74 -9.15 -17.40
CA GLY A 295 19.87 -9.65 -18.18
C GLY A 295 20.98 -8.63 -18.48
N THR A 296 20.78 -7.34 -18.18
CA THR A 296 21.69 -6.24 -18.55
C THR A 296 22.38 -5.66 -17.33
N THR A 297 21.63 -5.24 -16.30
CA THR A 297 22.19 -4.76 -15.04
C THR A 297 22.14 -5.80 -13.93
N SER A 298 21.46 -6.93 -14.16
CA SER A 298 21.35 -8.04 -13.22
C SER A 298 21.31 -9.37 -13.96
N GLN A 299 22.02 -10.35 -13.40
CA GLN A 299 21.90 -11.77 -13.74
C GLN A 299 20.86 -12.43 -12.82
N PRO A 300 20.36 -13.63 -13.12
CA PRO A 300 19.37 -14.31 -12.27
C PRO A 300 19.77 -14.49 -10.80
N PHE A 301 21.07 -14.72 -10.55
CA PHE A 301 21.62 -14.84 -9.19
C PHE A 301 21.73 -13.51 -8.42
N LEU A 302 21.43 -12.39 -9.09
CA LEU A 302 21.40 -11.05 -8.50
C LEU A 302 20.00 -10.46 -8.44
N ALA A 303 18.98 -11.05 -9.08
CA ALA A 303 17.61 -10.56 -9.03
C ALA A 303 16.83 -11.29 -7.92
N TRP A 304 16.19 -10.55 -7.01
CA TRP A 304 15.56 -11.13 -5.82
C TRP A 304 14.07 -10.78 -5.72
N ALA A 305 13.25 -11.63 -5.10
CA ALA A 305 11.93 -11.21 -4.65
C ALA A 305 12.08 -10.24 -3.48
N ILE A 306 12.94 -10.59 -2.51
CA ILE A 306 13.26 -9.74 -1.36
C ILE A 306 14.78 -9.65 -1.20
N TYR A 307 15.29 -8.42 -1.11
CA TYR A 307 16.66 -8.07 -0.78
C TYR A 307 16.67 -7.32 0.55
N LEU A 308 17.09 -7.98 1.63
CA LEU A 308 17.31 -7.34 2.93
C LEU A 308 18.79 -7.03 3.10
N THR A 309 19.10 -5.82 3.56
CA THR A 309 20.49 -5.46 3.92
C THR A 309 20.52 -4.63 5.19
N ALA A 310 21.60 -4.78 5.94
CA ALA A 310 22.00 -3.94 7.04
C ALA A 310 23.35 -3.28 6.72
N THR A 311 23.67 -2.22 7.46
CA THR A 311 25.03 -1.65 7.53
C THR A 311 25.38 -1.41 8.99
N SER A 312 26.66 -1.27 9.31
CA SER A 312 27.14 -1.07 10.68
C SER A 312 26.68 0.25 11.33
N THR A 313 26.08 1.17 10.58
CA THR A 313 25.70 2.52 11.03
C THR A 313 24.19 2.80 10.98
N LEU A 314 23.38 1.85 10.50
CA LEU A 314 21.92 2.00 10.39
C LEU A 314 21.24 0.87 11.16
N PHE A 315 20.22 1.23 11.95
CA PHE A 315 19.53 0.37 12.91
C PHE A 315 18.98 -0.91 12.25
N PRO A 316 18.85 -2.01 13.02
CA PRO A 316 18.65 -3.31 12.41
C PRO A 316 17.27 -3.42 11.76
N THR A 317 17.25 -4.08 10.60
CA THR A 317 16.05 -4.39 9.83
C THR A 317 15.23 -5.48 10.54
N ASN A 318 14.10 -5.12 11.16
CA ASN A 318 13.07 -6.04 11.64
C ASN A 318 12.02 -6.23 10.54
N PHE A 319 11.92 -7.46 10.05
CA PHE A 319 11.17 -7.77 8.84
C PHE A 319 10.55 -9.16 8.91
N THR A 320 9.24 -9.22 8.79
CA THR A 320 8.46 -10.44 8.74
C THR A 320 7.95 -10.65 7.32
N ALA A 321 8.21 -11.82 6.73
CA ALA A 321 7.68 -12.19 5.44
C ALA A 321 7.19 -13.64 5.44
N ASN A 322 5.92 -13.88 5.73
CA ASN A 322 5.39 -15.24 5.86
C ASN A 322 4.50 -15.63 4.69
N ARG A 323 4.47 -16.93 4.38
CA ARG A 323 3.56 -17.56 3.41
C ARG A 323 3.69 -16.98 2.00
N TRP A 324 4.92 -16.76 1.54
CA TRP A 324 5.16 -16.34 0.18
C TRP A 324 5.14 -17.53 -0.79
N THR A 325 4.59 -17.31 -1.97
CA THR A 325 4.71 -18.22 -3.11
C THR A 325 5.56 -17.56 -4.19
N ILE A 326 6.66 -18.20 -4.57
CA ILE A 326 7.58 -17.71 -5.60
C ILE A 326 7.66 -18.73 -6.73
N GLU A 327 7.24 -18.32 -7.93
CA GLU A 327 7.53 -18.99 -9.19
C GLU A 327 8.51 -18.11 -9.98
N ALA A 328 9.76 -18.57 -10.09
CA ALA A 328 10.86 -17.78 -10.64
C ALA A 328 11.21 -18.13 -12.11
N SER A 329 10.17 -18.44 -12.91
CA SER A 329 10.15 -18.50 -14.38
C SER A 329 11.47 -18.93 -15.04
N GLY A 330 11.90 -20.18 -14.80
CA GLY A 330 13.10 -20.75 -15.43
C GLY A 330 14.42 -20.27 -14.82
N ARG A 331 14.48 -20.18 -13.49
CA ARG A 331 15.65 -19.75 -12.71
C ARG A 331 16.14 -18.36 -13.12
N GLN A 332 15.21 -17.46 -13.42
CA GLN A 332 15.48 -16.08 -13.84
C GLN A 332 15.54 -15.09 -12.68
N MET A 333 15.24 -15.54 -11.46
CA MET A 333 15.41 -14.76 -10.24
C MET A 333 15.56 -15.69 -9.03
N SER A 334 15.90 -15.11 -7.90
CA SER A 334 16.03 -15.75 -6.60
C SER A 334 14.93 -15.25 -5.65
N ALA A 335 14.66 -15.99 -4.58
CA ALA A 335 13.60 -15.67 -3.63
C ALA A 335 14.07 -14.67 -2.56
N LEU A 336 14.81 -15.11 -1.54
CA LEU A 336 15.18 -14.27 -0.39
C LEU A 336 16.69 -14.07 -0.27
N GLN A 337 17.12 -12.80 -0.25
CA GLN A 337 18.47 -12.42 0.17
C GLN A 337 18.47 -11.66 1.49
N VAL A 338 19.40 -12.00 2.38
CA VAL A 338 19.58 -11.33 3.68
C VAL A 338 21.05 -11.03 3.96
N PHE A 339 21.39 -9.75 4.07
CA PHE A 339 22.71 -9.27 4.48
C PHE A 339 22.66 -8.56 5.84
N GLY A 340 22.69 -9.32 6.93
CA GLY A 340 22.54 -8.79 8.30
C GLY A 340 21.14 -8.24 8.63
N GLY A 341 20.87 -8.06 9.93
CA GLY A 341 19.58 -7.57 10.45
C GLY A 341 19.19 -8.23 11.78
N ASN A 342 18.02 -7.88 12.32
CA ASN A 342 17.53 -8.38 13.61
C ASN A 342 16.04 -8.70 13.54
N HIS A 343 15.60 -9.84 14.06
CA HIS A 343 14.21 -10.30 13.98
C HIS A 343 13.73 -10.40 12.53
N ILE A 344 14.38 -11.28 11.78
CA ILE A 344 13.96 -11.59 10.40
C ILE A 344 13.25 -12.94 10.42
N THR A 345 11.98 -12.96 10.04
CA THR A 345 11.23 -14.22 9.96
C THR A 345 10.71 -14.42 8.56
N ALA A 346 10.99 -15.59 7.97
CA ALA A 346 10.38 -16.00 6.72
C ALA A 346 9.90 -17.44 6.83
N THR A 347 8.60 -17.62 7.08
CA THR A 347 8.00 -18.94 7.37
C THR A 347 6.94 -19.33 6.36
N GLY A 348 6.80 -20.61 6.05
CA GLY A 348 5.75 -21.14 5.17
C GLY A 348 5.93 -20.80 3.69
N TRP A 349 7.16 -20.60 3.20
CA TRP A 349 7.40 -20.25 1.81
C TRP A 349 7.29 -21.46 0.88
N SER A 350 6.74 -21.26 -0.31
CA SER A 350 6.81 -22.20 -1.42
C SER A 350 7.62 -21.57 -2.54
N VAL A 351 8.77 -22.15 -2.89
CA VAL A 351 9.69 -21.61 -3.90
C VAL A 351 9.97 -22.63 -4.98
N SER A 352 9.63 -22.29 -6.22
CA SER A 352 9.89 -23.13 -7.39
C SER A 352 10.67 -22.39 -8.48
N ASN A 353 11.47 -23.13 -9.25
CA ASN A 353 12.19 -22.64 -10.42
C ASN A 353 13.10 -21.43 -10.12
N ALA A 354 13.55 -21.25 -8.88
CA ALA A 354 14.38 -20.13 -8.47
C ALA A 354 15.86 -20.43 -8.61
N TYR A 355 16.66 -19.40 -8.89
CA TYR A 355 18.10 -19.53 -8.93
C TYR A 355 18.65 -19.84 -7.51
N TYR A 356 18.29 -19.03 -6.53
CA TYR A 356 18.39 -19.34 -5.10
C TYR A 356 17.01 -19.28 -4.44
N ALA A 357 16.72 -20.24 -3.57
CA ALA A 357 15.63 -20.09 -2.61
C ALA A 357 16.02 -19.09 -1.52
N ILE A 358 17.20 -19.26 -0.93
CA ILE A 358 17.70 -18.38 0.14
C ILE A 358 19.20 -18.15 -0.05
N TYR A 359 19.61 -16.89 0.06
CA TYR A 359 21.00 -16.52 0.28
C TYR A 359 21.10 -15.58 1.49
N ALA A 360 21.77 -16.01 2.55
CA ALA A 360 21.95 -15.17 3.73
C ALA A 360 23.43 -15.04 4.08
N SER A 361 23.86 -13.86 4.52
CA SER A 361 25.23 -13.62 4.95
C SER A 361 25.27 -12.58 6.07
N SER A 362 26.05 -12.81 7.12
CA SER A 362 26.29 -11.82 8.18
C SER A 362 27.50 -10.91 7.87
N SER A 363 27.93 -10.83 6.61
CA SER A 363 29.10 -10.05 6.18
C SER A 363 28.90 -8.53 6.24
N ARG A 364 27.65 -8.05 6.31
CA ARG A 364 27.32 -6.61 6.37
C ARG A 364 26.78 -6.14 7.73
N GLY A 365 26.87 -6.99 8.73
CA GLY A 365 26.38 -6.73 10.08
C GLY A 365 25.88 -8.01 10.75
N PRO A 366 25.64 -7.98 12.07
CA PRO A 366 25.12 -9.13 12.79
C PRO A 366 23.76 -9.54 12.21
N LEU A 367 23.54 -10.85 12.13
CA LEU A 367 22.25 -11.45 11.80
C LEU A 367 21.73 -12.14 13.05
N THR A 368 20.76 -11.53 13.72
CA THR A 368 20.20 -12.03 14.99
C THR A 368 18.72 -12.35 14.86
N ASP A 369 18.30 -13.45 15.48
CA ASP A 369 16.91 -13.94 15.46
C ASP A 369 16.37 -14.08 14.03
N PHE A 370 17.19 -14.71 13.17
CA PHE A 370 16.78 -15.13 11.83
C PHE A 370 16.09 -16.49 11.90
N VAL A 371 14.82 -16.53 11.47
CA VAL A 371 13.92 -17.68 11.55
C VAL A 371 13.42 -18.07 10.16
N LEU A 372 13.60 -19.34 9.79
CA LEU A 372 13.29 -19.90 8.48
C LEU A 372 12.56 -21.24 8.61
N ASP A 373 11.24 -21.24 8.69
CA ASP A 373 10.48 -22.45 9.01
C ASP A 373 9.47 -22.83 7.91
N GLY A 374 9.25 -24.13 7.71
CA GLY A 374 8.22 -24.66 6.81
C GLY A 374 8.38 -24.28 5.34
N TRP A 375 9.60 -24.37 4.78
CA TRP A 375 9.84 -24.10 3.37
C TRP A 375 9.62 -25.33 2.50
N THR A 376 8.92 -25.15 1.38
CA THR A 376 8.84 -26.12 0.28
C THR A 376 9.67 -25.59 -0.89
N ILE A 377 10.70 -26.33 -1.30
CA ILE A 377 11.63 -25.90 -2.34
C ILE A 377 11.65 -26.94 -3.45
N SER A 378 11.40 -26.55 -4.70
CA SER A 378 11.38 -27.49 -5.84
C SER A 378 12.03 -26.90 -7.09
N ASP A 379 12.82 -27.69 -7.82
CA ASP A 379 13.49 -27.27 -9.07
C ASP A 379 14.29 -25.94 -8.94
N THR A 380 14.91 -25.75 -7.79
CA THR A 380 15.76 -24.59 -7.52
C THR A 380 17.24 -24.97 -7.57
N GLY A 381 18.09 -23.96 -7.60
CA GLY A 381 19.54 -24.09 -7.60
C GLY A 381 20.12 -23.73 -8.96
N GLY A 382 21.15 -22.88 -8.96
CA GLY A 382 21.91 -22.56 -10.15
C GLY A 382 23.40 -22.73 -9.88
N PRO A 383 24.23 -22.98 -10.90
CA PRO A 383 25.67 -22.99 -10.73
C PRO A 383 26.16 -21.56 -10.54
N ALA A 384 26.38 -21.14 -9.30
CA ALA A 384 26.90 -19.82 -8.97
C ALA A 384 28.25 -19.95 -8.27
N TRP A 385 29.17 -19.04 -8.59
CA TRP A 385 30.49 -18.97 -7.96
C TRP A 385 31.30 -20.27 -8.02
N GLY A 386 31.07 -21.09 -9.05
CA GLY A 386 31.72 -22.40 -9.19
C GLY A 386 31.17 -23.50 -8.28
N LEU A 387 30.09 -23.24 -7.54
CA LEU A 387 29.42 -24.23 -6.70
C LEU A 387 28.37 -25.01 -7.52
N ALA A 388 28.23 -26.30 -7.22
CA ALA A 388 27.24 -27.15 -7.85
C ALA A 388 25.84 -26.85 -7.29
N ASN A 389 24.90 -26.51 -8.18
CA ASN A 389 23.44 -26.45 -7.99
C ASN A 389 22.91 -26.20 -6.56
N VAL A 390 23.23 -25.05 -5.95
CA VAL A 390 22.88 -24.75 -4.55
C VAL A 390 21.54 -24.00 -4.45
N SER A 391 20.57 -24.55 -3.73
CA SER A 391 19.27 -23.91 -3.49
C SER A 391 19.30 -22.92 -2.33
N VAL A 392 20.02 -23.24 -1.26
CA VAL A 392 20.13 -22.44 -0.03
C VAL A 392 21.60 -22.28 0.32
N ALA A 393 22.04 -21.05 0.51
CA ALA A 393 23.40 -20.72 0.95
C ALA A 393 23.34 -19.76 2.15
N ILE A 394 24.01 -20.13 3.24
CA ILE A 394 24.12 -19.29 4.44
C ILE A 394 25.59 -19.14 4.81
N GLU A 395 26.07 -17.91 4.78
CA GLU A 395 27.42 -17.52 5.19
C GLU A 395 27.35 -16.88 6.58
N TYR A 396 27.69 -17.65 7.60
CA TYR A 396 27.71 -17.14 8.97
C TYR A 396 29.12 -16.67 9.35
N ALA A 397 29.23 -15.40 9.71
CA ALA A 397 30.42 -14.80 10.32
C ALA A 397 30.21 -14.44 11.81
N SER A 398 29.00 -14.05 12.24
CA SER A 398 28.62 -13.81 13.65
C SER A 398 27.09 -13.65 13.85
N GLY A 399 26.54 -13.93 15.05
CA GLY A 399 25.12 -13.71 15.40
C GLY A 399 24.36 -14.93 15.89
N LYS A 400 23.03 -14.98 15.70
CA LYS A 400 22.15 -16.08 16.12
C LYS A 400 21.18 -16.47 15.00
N LEU A 401 21.16 -17.76 14.67
CA LEU A 401 20.25 -18.41 13.73
C LEU A 401 19.40 -19.45 14.48
N SER A 402 18.10 -19.55 14.18
CA SER A 402 17.22 -20.52 14.84
C SER A 402 16.11 -21.01 13.92
N ASN A 403 15.60 -22.23 14.16
CA ASN A 403 14.45 -22.81 13.44
C ASN A 403 14.63 -22.74 11.92
N MET A 404 15.64 -23.43 11.40
CA MET A 404 15.89 -23.56 9.95
C MET A 404 15.37 -24.92 9.47
N HIS A 405 14.45 -24.94 8.51
CA HIS A 405 13.85 -26.16 7.98
C HIS A 405 13.52 -26.01 6.47
N ALA A 406 13.98 -26.96 5.66
CA ALA A 406 13.63 -27.08 4.23
C ALA A 406 13.28 -28.53 3.88
N ILE A 407 12.29 -28.72 3.01
CA ILE A 407 11.90 -30.02 2.45
C ILE A 407 12.20 -29.98 0.94
N ASP A 408 12.92 -30.98 0.40
CA ASP A 408 13.24 -31.20 -1.03
C ASP A 408 14.32 -30.33 -1.73
N SER A 409 15.36 -29.85 -1.05
CA SER A 409 16.49 -29.17 -1.73
C SER A 409 17.67 -30.10 -2.02
N GLY A 410 17.84 -30.49 -3.29
CA GLY A 410 18.83 -31.46 -3.78
C GLY A 410 20.34 -31.09 -3.69
N ALA A 411 20.72 -30.01 -3.01
CA ALA A 411 22.08 -29.79 -2.53
C ALA A 411 22.07 -28.61 -1.54
N LEU A 412 22.29 -28.92 -0.27
CA LEU A 412 22.43 -27.95 0.80
C LEU A 412 23.92 -27.77 1.05
N LEU A 413 24.49 -26.68 0.53
CA LEU A 413 25.87 -26.33 0.84
C LEU A 413 25.84 -25.25 1.92
N ASN A 414 25.86 -25.67 3.19
CA ASN A 414 26.09 -24.73 4.29
C ASN A 414 27.60 -24.46 4.43
N GLN A 415 28.04 -23.25 4.08
CA GLN A 415 29.43 -22.80 4.25
C GLN A 415 29.67 -22.00 5.55
N GLY A 416 28.75 -22.06 6.51
CA GLY A 416 28.81 -21.38 7.81
C GLY A 416 28.76 -22.32 9.02
N THR A 417 29.07 -21.76 10.19
CA THR A 417 28.91 -22.41 11.50
C THR A 417 27.87 -21.64 12.32
N PRO A 418 26.77 -22.23 12.79
CA PRO A 418 26.45 -23.65 12.75
C PRO A 418 25.91 -24.12 11.40
N LYS A 419 26.12 -25.42 11.13
CA LYS A 419 25.56 -26.11 9.97
C LYS A 419 24.02 -26.10 10.04
N LEU A 420 23.38 -26.15 8.88
CA LEU A 420 21.93 -26.12 8.73
C LEU A 420 21.47 -27.51 9.19
N THR A 421 20.32 -27.60 9.84
CA THR A 421 19.73 -28.91 10.15
C THR A 421 18.43 -29.07 9.38
N ASP A 422 18.10 -30.26 8.90
CA ASP A 422 16.74 -30.51 8.42
C ASP A 422 15.76 -30.37 9.60
N GLY A 423 14.46 -30.35 9.33
CA GLY A 423 13.42 -30.28 10.37
C GLY A 423 13.38 -31.51 11.29
N GLY A 424 14.28 -32.48 11.09
CA GLY A 424 14.55 -33.61 11.98
C GLY A 424 15.85 -33.49 12.78
N GLY A 425 16.61 -32.39 12.65
CA GLY A 425 17.85 -32.17 13.40
C GLY A 425 19.11 -32.79 12.78
N ASN A 426 19.05 -33.36 11.57
CA ASN A 426 20.24 -33.86 10.88
C ASN A 426 21.00 -32.71 10.23
N SER A 427 22.33 -32.70 10.35
CA SER A 427 23.15 -31.72 9.63
C SER A 427 22.95 -31.87 8.12
N LEU A 428 22.57 -30.76 7.49
CA LEU A 428 22.41 -30.57 6.05
C LEU A 428 23.75 -30.33 5.36
#